data_AF-A0A6B2DQ52-F1
#
_entry.id   AF-A0A6B2DQ52-F1
#
_cell.length_a   1.000
_cell.length_b   1.000
_cell.length_c   1.000
_cell.angle_alpha   90.00
_cell.angle_beta   90.00
_cell.angle_gamma   90.00
#
_symmetry.space_group_name_H-M   'P 1'
#
loop_
_entity.id
_entity.type
_entity.pdbx_description
1 polymer ?
#
loop_
_entity_poly.entity_id
_entity_poly.type
_entity_poly.pdbx_seq_one_letter_code
_entity_poly.pdbx_strand_id
1 'polypeptide(L)'
;MTALYVVLPGDVDDASVPSGGNTYDRRLCDRLTASGVDVHEIAVAGSWPRPDTEARAVLGHLLAALPTGSAVLLDGLVACGVPEVVVPQARRLSLSVLVHLPLADETGLPPALAAELDA
;
A
#
# COMPACT_ATOMS: atom_id res chain seq x y z
N MET A 1 20.98 -11.06 0.17
CA MET A 1 20.04 -10.28 0.99
C MET A 1 18.69 -10.37 0.31
N THR A 2 17.61 -10.54 1.06
CA THR A 2 16.26 -10.63 0.46
C THR A 2 15.77 -9.21 0.18
N ALA A 3 15.41 -8.92 -1.07
CA ALA A 3 14.82 -7.64 -1.45
C ALA A 3 13.48 -7.41 -0.72
N LEU A 4 13.22 -6.16 -0.34
CA LEU A 4 11.93 -5.70 0.18
C LEU A 4 11.22 -4.90 -0.90
N TYR A 5 10.04 -5.35 -1.31
CA TYR A 5 9.18 -4.58 -2.22
C TYR A 5 8.25 -3.71 -1.40
N VAL A 6 8.17 -2.41 -1.71
CA VAL A 6 7.29 -1.47 -1.01
C VAL A 6 6.25 -0.94 -1.99
N VAL A 7 4.98 -1.25 -1.75
CA VAL A 7 3.86 -0.80 -2.57
C VAL A 7 3.30 0.49 -1.99
N LEU A 8 3.33 1.56 -2.78
CA LEU A 8 2.98 2.91 -2.39
C LEU A 8 1.84 3.46 -3.26
N PRO A 9 1.03 4.40 -2.77
CA PRO A 9 0.13 5.17 -3.63
C PRO A 9 0.91 5.86 -4.76
N GLY A 10 0.31 5.95 -5.95
CA GLY A 10 0.96 6.54 -7.14
C GLY A 10 1.31 8.02 -6.98
N ASP A 11 0.65 8.70 -6.05
CA ASP A 11 0.82 10.12 -5.70
C ASP A 11 1.69 10.33 -4.45
N VAL A 12 2.47 9.33 -4.03
CA VAL A 12 3.34 9.41 -2.84
C VAL A 12 4.33 10.59 -2.89
N ASP A 13 4.69 11.08 -4.09
CA ASP A 13 5.58 12.25 -4.29
C ASP A 13 4.83 13.56 -4.60
N ASP A 14 3.50 13.56 -4.61
CA ASP A 14 2.74 14.76 -4.96
C ASP A 14 2.81 15.82 -3.85
N ALA A 15 3.75 16.75 -3.99
CA ALA A 15 3.92 17.86 -3.06
C ALA A 15 2.74 18.85 -3.05
N SER A 16 1.83 18.80 -4.03
CA SER A 16 0.63 19.64 -4.07
C SER A 16 -0.49 19.13 -3.17
N VAL A 17 -0.42 17.85 -2.75
CA VAL A 17 -1.37 17.22 -1.83
C VAL A 17 -0.59 16.66 -0.61
N PRO A 18 -0.28 17.51 0.39
CA PRO A 18 0.52 17.08 1.52
C PRO A 18 -0.16 15.96 2.30
N SER A 19 0.55 14.85 2.48
CA SER A 19 0.09 13.67 3.24
C SER A 19 1.12 13.27 4.28
N GLY A 20 0.64 13.09 5.53
CA GLY A 20 1.47 12.57 6.63
C GLY A 20 1.92 11.12 6.36
N GLY A 21 1.03 10.30 5.80
CA GLY A 21 1.33 8.92 5.40
C GLY A 21 2.40 8.86 4.30
N ASN A 22 2.24 9.62 3.22
CA ASN A 22 3.21 9.66 2.12
C ASN A 22 4.58 10.15 2.61
N THR A 23 4.60 11.16 3.49
CA THR A 23 5.83 11.64 4.13
C THR A 23 6.49 10.57 5.00
N TYR A 24 5.69 9.77 5.72
CA TYR A 24 6.19 8.66 6.53
C TYR A 24 6.81 7.58 5.63
N ASP A 25 6.10 7.16 4.59
CA ASP A 25 6.54 6.12 3.65
C ASP A 25 7.87 6.48 3.00
N ARG A 26 8.02 7.72 2.51
CA ARG A 26 9.29 8.19 1.95
C ARG A 26 10.42 8.13 2.96
N ARG A 27 10.19 8.62 4.17
CA ARG A 27 11.19 8.54 5.25
C ARG A 27 11.51 7.11 5.63
N LEU A 28 10.56 6.20 5.55
CA LEU A 28 10.77 4.78 5.82
C LEU A 28 11.65 4.15 4.74
N CYS A 29 11.31 4.31 3.46
CA CYS A 29 12.10 3.83 2.32
C CYS A 29 13.53 4.36 2.36
N ASP A 30 13.70 5.68 2.56
CA ASP A 30 15.02 6.32 2.66
C ASP A 30 15.86 5.71 3.80
N ARG A 31 15.26 5.51 4.97
CA ARG A 31 15.96 4.97 6.15
C ARG A 31 16.28 3.49 6.02
N LEU A 32 15.40 2.70 5.40
CA LEU A 32 15.65 1.29 5.13
C LEU A 32 16.82 1.14 4.14
N THR A 33 16.78 1.88 3.03
CA THR A 33 17.88 1.93 2.05
C THR A 33 19.19 2.37 2.70
N ALA A 34 19.17 3.44 3.49
CA ALA A 34 20.36 3.92 4.22
C ALA A 34 20.89 2.89 5.25
N SER A 35 20.05 1.98 5.73
CA SER A 35 20.41 0.88 6.63
C SER A 35 20.90 -0.36 5.88
N GLY A 36 21.03 -0.29 4.55
CA GLY A 36 21.50 -1.37 3.69
C GLY A 36 20.42 -2.33 3.21
N VAL A 37 19.14 -2.05 3.45
CA VAL A 37 18.04 -2.87 2.89
C VAL A 37 17.93 -2.60 1.39
N ASP A 38 17.79 -3.67 0.60
CA ASP A 38 17.52 -3.58 -0.85
C ASP A 38 16.03 -3.31 -1.06
N VAL A 39 15.65 -2.03 -1.16
CA VAL A 39 14.26 -1.57 -1.27
C VAL A 39 13.88 -1.36 -2.74
N HIS A 40 12.80 -1.99 -3.17
CA HIS A 40 12.21 -1.85 -4.51
C HIS A 40 10.83 -1.20 -4.38
N GLU A 41 10.74 0.08 -4.70
CA GLU A 41 9.50 0.84 -4.58
C GLU A 41 8.60 0.63 -5.80
N ILE A 42 7.32 0.35 -5.56
CA ILE A 42 6.28 0.11 -6.56
C ILE A 42 5.14 1.11 -6.29
N ALA A 43 5.20 2.27 -6.95
CA ALA A 43 4.12 3.24 -6.89
C ALA A 43 2.98 2.81 -7.82
N VAL A 44 1.77 2.65 -7.27
CA VAL A 44 0.58 2.20 -8.01
C VAL A 44 -0.41 3.34 -8.22
N ALA A 45 -0.58 3.75 -9.47
CA ALA A 45 -1.60 4.72 -9.85
C ALA A 45 -3.01 4.22 -9.49
N GLY A 46 -3.88 5.15 -9.09
CA GLY A 46 -5.26 4.86 -8.74
C GLY A 46 -5.75 5.78 -7.62
N SER A 47 -7.08 5.89 -7.49
CA SER A 47 -7.74 6.68 -6.45
C SER A 47 -7.86 5.88 -5.14
N TRP A 48 -6.76 5.55 -4.49
CA TRP A 48 -6.75 4.78 -3.24
C TRP A 48 -7.43 5.55 -2.10
N PRO A 49 -8.23 4.90 -1.22
CA PRO A 49 -8.49 3.46 -1.11
C PRO A 49 -9.64 2.94 -1.98
N ARG A 50 -10.18 3.74 -2.91
CA ARG A 50 -11.30 3.36 -3.82
C ARG A 50 -10.86 3.35 -5.28
N PRO A 51 -9.94 2.45 -5.68
CA PRO A 51 -9.49 2.37 -7.05
C PRO A 51 -10.62 1.92 -7.98
N ASP A 52 -10.48 2.30 -9.26
CA ASP A 52 -11.26 1.73 -10.34
C ASP A 52 -10.81 0.30 -10.67
N THR A 53 -11.50 -0.33 -11.63
CA THR A 53 -11.22 -1.71 -12.06
C THR A 53 -9.82 -1.85 -12.68
N GLU A 54 -9.31 -0.82 -13.34
CA GLU A 54 -8.01 -0.86 -14.01
C GLU A 54 -6.88 -0.84 -12.98
N ALA A 55 -6.92 0.09 -12.02
CA ALA A 55 -5.95 0.18 -10.93
C ALA A 55 -5.92 -1.11 -10.08
N ARG A 56 -7.08 -1.74 -9.84
CA ARG A 56 -7.16 -3.06 -9.18
C ARG A 56 -6.44 -4.15 -9.98
N ALA A 57 -6.69 -4.22 -11.28
CA ALA A 57 -6.07 -5.21 -12.16
C ALA A 57 -4.55 -5.01 -12.24
N VAL A 58 -4.10 -3.75 -12.32
CA VAL A 58 -2.67 -3.38 -12.32
C VAL A 58 -1.99 -3.81 -11.04
N LEU A 59 -2.55 -3.49 -9.86
CA LEU A 59 -2.02 -3.95 -8.58
C LEU A 59 -1.93 -5.48 -8.54
N GLY A 60 -3.00 -6.18 -8.96
CA GLY A 60 -3.02 -7.63 -9.01
C GLY A 60 -1.92 -8.22 -9.89
N HIS A 61 -1.66 -7.61 -11.05
CA HIS A 61 -0.61 -8.04 -11.97
C HIS A 61 0.79 -7.82 -11.39
N LEU A 62 1.02 -6.65 -10.79
CA LEU A 62 2.30 -6.32 -10.14
C LEU A 62 2.61 -7.29 -9.00
N LEU A 63 1.64 -7.55 -8.11
CA LEU A 63 1.81 -8.50 -7.01
C LEU A 63 2.01 -9.94 -7.53
N ALA A 64 1.32 -10.33 -8.62
CA ALA A 64 1.48 -11.65 -9.22
C ALA A 64 2.85 -11.87 -9.87
N ALA A 65 3.49 -10.81 -10.37
CA ALA A 65 4.81 -10.86 -10.96
C ALA A 65 5.94 -11.02 -9.93
N LEU A 66 5.67 -10.75 -8.64
CA LEU A 66 6.68 -10.88 -7.59
C LEU A 66 7.05 -12.34 -7.33
N PRO A 67 8.34 -12.66 -7.12
CA PRO A 67 8.78 -14.01 -6.78
C PRO A 67 8.08 -14.54 -5.52
N THR A 68 7.76 -15.83 -5.50
CA THR A 68 7.29 -16.53 -4.28
C THR A 68 8.29 -16.35 -3.15
N GLY A 69 7.78 -16.05 -1.96
CA GLY A 69 8.57 -15.79 -0.74
C GLY A 69 9.07 -14.35 -0.60
N SER A 70 8.79 -13.46 -1.56
CA SER A 70 9.19 -12.05 -1.47
C SER A 70 8.57 -11.37 -0.26
N ALA A 71 9.35 -10.52 0.43
CA ALA A 71 8.86 -9.62 1.46
C ALA A 71 8.23 -8.40 0.79
N VAL A 72 6.98 -8.11 1.15
CA VAL A 72 6.21 -6.99 0.57
C VAL A 72 5.59 -6.18 1.69
N LEU A 73 5.98 -4.91 1.76
CA LEU A 73 5.33 -3.91 2.61
C LEU A 73 4.33 -3.12 1.75
N LEU A 74 3.07 -3.09 2.15
CA LEU A 74 2.03 -2.33 1.46
C LEU A 74 1.59 -1.15 2.32
N ASP A 75 1.45 0.02 1.71
CA ASP A 75 0.74 1.12 2.34
C ASP A 75 -0.72 0.76 2.62
N GLY A 76 -1.25 1.24 3.75
CA GLY A 76 -2.59 0.95 4.22
C GLY A 76 -3.72 1.46 3.32
N LEU A 77 -3.55 2.61 2.64
CA LEU A 77 -4.55 3.11 1.68
C LEU A 77 -4.69 2.15 0.50
N VAL A 78 -3.58 1.58 0.04
CA VAL A 78 -3.59 0.60 -1.04
C VAL A 78 -4.16 -0.73 -0.54
N ALA A 79 -3.57 -1.30 0.52
CA ALA A 79 -3.87 -2.67 0.92
C ALA A 79 -5.29 -2.84 1.49
N CYS A 80 -5.73 -1.90 2.33
CA CYS A 80 -7.04 -1.98 2.99
C CYS A 80 -8.19 -1.61 2.06
N GLY A 81 -7.93 -0.89 0.96
CA GLY A 81 -8.95 -0.55 -0.02
C GLY A 81 -9.40 -1.71 -0.91
N VAL A 82 -8.55 -2.74 -1.07
CA VAL A 82 -8.80 -3.88 -1.97
C VAL A 82 -8.30 -5.22 -1.39
N PRO A 83 -8.80 -5.65 -0.21
CA PRO A 83 -8.41 -6.91 0.39
C PRO A 83 -8.63 -8.11 -0.55
N GLU A 84 -9.60 -8.03 -1.47
CA GLU A 84 -9.87 -9.05 -2.49
C GLU A 84 -8.70 -9.27 -3.46
N VAL A 85 -7.86 -8.24 -3.69
CA VAL A 85 -6.66 -8.32 -4.53
C VAL A 85 -5.45 -8.80 -3.72
N VAL A 86 -5.31 -8.31 -2.48
CA VAL A 86 -4.12 -8.51 -1.63
C VAL A 86 -4.13 -9.85 -0.91
N VAL A 87 -5.24 -10.23 -0.26
CA VAL A 87 -5.33 -11.44 0.59
C VAL A 87 -4.95 -12.73 -0.17
N PRO A 88 -5.36 -12.96 -1.44
CA PRO A 88 -4.94 -14.15 -2.17
C PRO A 88 -3.42 -14.29 -2.33
N GLN A 89 -2.68 -13.17 -2.34
CA GLN A 89 -1.23 -13.13 -2.53
C GLN A 89 -0.47 -13.61 -1.29
N ALA A 90 -1.08 -13.55 -0.10
CA ALA A 90 -0.48 -13.98 1.16
C ALA A 90 -0.12 -15.48 1.19
N ARG A 91 -0.67 -16.27 0.28
CA ARG A 91 -0.30 -17.70 0.11
C ARG A 91 1.10 -17.89 -0.45
N ARG A 92 1.65 -16.88 -1.16
CA ARG A 92 2.98 -16.96 -1.76
C ARG A 92 3.93 -15.86 -1.25
N LEU A 93 3.42 -14.69 -0.89
CA LEU A 93 4.22 -13.53 -0.49
C LEU A 93 4.20 -13.38 1.04
N SER A 94 5.27 -12.83 1.61
CA SER A 94 5.31 -12.40 3.00
C SER A 94 4.84 -10.95 3.07
N LEU A 95 3.55 -10.76 3.36
CA LEU A 95 2.91 -9.45 3.34
C LEU A 95 2.94 -8.78 4.71
N SER A 96 3.22 -7.48 4.74
CA SER A 96 3.03 -6.59 5.87
C SER A 96 2.30 -5.34 5.40
N VAL A 97 1.38 -4.82 6.21
CA VAL A 97 0.63 -3.60 5.88
C VAL A 97 0.99 -2.51 6.87
N LEU A 98 1.38 -1.34 6.36
CA LEU A 98 1.67 -0.15 7.14
C LEU A 98 0.42 0.72 7.21
N VAL A 99 -0.30 0.63 8.34
CA VAL A 99 -1.51 1.43 8.57
C VAL A 99 -1.14 2.69 9.36
N HIS A 100 -1.22 3.85 8.70
CA HIS A 100 -1.04 5.15 9.35
C HIS A 100 -2.27 5.56 10.17
N LEU A 101 -3.45 5.33 9.59
CA LEU A 101 -4.78 5.55 10.18
C LEU A 101 -5.71 4.46 9.61
N PRO A 102 -6.48 3.72 10.43
CA PRO A 102 -7.50 2.82 9.92
C PRO A 102 -8.49 3.58 9.02
N LEU A 103 -8.89 2.98 7.90
CA LEU A 103 -9.78 3.66 6.94
C LEU A 103 -11.10 4.11 7.58
N ALA A 104 -11.64 3.34 8.53
CA ALA A 104 -12.85 3.66 9.26
C ALA A 104 -12.71 4.87 10.21
N ASP A 105 -11.48 5.17 10.64
CA ASP A 105 -11.17 6.27 11.57
C ASP A 105 -10.88 7.60 10.84
N GLU A 106 -10.99 7.62 9.50
CA GLU A 106 -10.78 8.84 8.71
C GLU A 106 -11.74 9.95 9.13
N THR A 107 -11.21 11.16 9.28
CA THR A 107 -11.99 12.27 9.84
C THR A 107 -13.02 12.77 8.82
N GLY A 108 -14.27 12.89 9.24
CA GLY A 108 -15.34 13.43 8.40
C GLY A 108 -16.07 12.39 7.54
N LEU A 109 -15.83 11.09 7.76
CA LEU A 109 -16.61 10.04 7.14
C LEU A 109 -18.08 10.05 7.61
N PRO A 110 -19.05 9.87 6.69
CA PRO A 110 -20.41 9.48 7.06
C PRO A 110 -20.41 8.19 7.90
N PRO A 111 -21.23 8.07 8.97
CA PRO A 111 -21.22 6.90 9.85
C PRO A 111 -21.42 5.55 9.15
N ALA A 112 -22.27 5.50 8.12
CA ALA A 112 -22.51 4.29 7.35
C ALA A 112 -21.24 3.84 6.60
N LEU A 113 -20.45 4.79 6.10
CA LEU A 113 -19.22 4.50 5.38
C LEU A 113 -18.07 4.12 6.32
N ALA A 114 -17.99 4.71 7.50
CA ALA A 114 -17.04 4.28 8.53
C ALA A 114 -17.31 2.82 8.95
N ALA A 115 -18.58 2.46 9.15
CA ALA A 115 -18.97 1.08 9.49
C ALA A 115 -18.68 0.07 8.36
N GLU A 116 -18.82 0.48 7.10
CA GLU A 116 -18.45 -0.36 5.95
C GLU A 116 -16.93 -0.64 5.92
N LEU A 117 -16.11 0.36 6.28
CA LEU A 117 -14.64 0.26 6.28
C LEU A 117 -14.06 -0.49 7.49
N ASP A 118 -14.86 -0.71 8.55
CA ASP A 118 -14.47 -1.42 9.79
C ASP A 118 -14.82 -2.93 9.74
N ALA A 119 -15.57 -3.36 8.72
CA ALA A 119 -16.11 -4.71 8.58
C ALA A 119 -15.12 -5.71 7.95
#